data_AF-A0AA47M863-F1
#
_entry.id   AF-A0AA47M863-F1
#
_cell.length_a   1.000
_cell.length_b   1.000
_cell.length_c   1.000
_cell.angle_alpha   90.00
_cell.angle_beta   90.00
_cell.angle_gamma   90.00
#
_symmetry.space_group_name_H-M   'P 1'
#
loop_
_entity.id
_entity.type
_entity.pdbx_description
1 polymer ?
#
loop_
_entity_poly.entity_id
_entity_poly.type
_entity_poly.pdbx_seq_one_letter_code
_entity_poly.pdbx_strand_id
1 'polypeptide(L)'
;MAAGIKQVKDTMYEVIPGFLRKECIYDAVVEVDEDVSRVTVYNKYEKIKESIPAEWRGKIEKEILTARVETLPKLQVETSDGVCEGADWTVRRVYGWMIKDVVREPTAKRMWAREFPDLEVGKIWESMNVRYNSIECENNDCMIRHNVLYTNLMWSRIDRNVSDCVCLGEFFTYLRALIQRHWRMRIEDGVQWRTLLLFGAPCKRKGGSLDLLNWMLSHARYAIVLRRNYAHFEQKSVGLRTLFEGVDGQTVNETGKKTTAAKNTEQADGHTANGSGADTTTEKNADKRKEKYGKELTVEVEVEEKGNVSMMDVLKEVKKECGEVVGCRVRGETKI
;
A
#
# COMPACT_ATOMS: atom_id res chain seq x y z
N MET A 1 -6.53 3.37 20.44
CA MET A 1 -6.75 4.78 20.09
C MET A 1 -6.80 4.90 18.58
N ALA A 2 -7.98 5.13 18.01
CA ALA A 2 -8.14 5.48 16.60
C ALA A 2 -8.39 6.99 16.55
N ALA A 3 -7.32 7.77 16.42
CA ALA A 3 -7.40 9.17 16.06
C ALA A 3 -6.92 9.28 14.62
N GLY A 4 -7.85 9.42 13.69
CA GLY A 4 -7.58 9.68 12.29
C GLY A 4 -8.55 10.73 11.80
N ILE A 5 -8.02 11.85 11.31
CA ILE A 5 -8.82 12.85 10.61
C ILE A 5 -9.13 12.23 9.24
N LYS A 6 -10.36 11.76 9.03
CA LYS A 6 -10.73 11.11 7.76
C LYS A 6 -10.83 12.10 6.60
N GLN A 7 -11.15 13.37 6.86
CA GLN A 7 -11.10 14.44 5.87
C GLN A 7 -10.75 15.77 6.56
N VAL A 8 -9.72 16.47 6.09
CA VAL A 8 -9.34 17.83 6.55
C VAL A 8 -10.42 18.87 6.17
N LYS A 9 -11.46 18.47 5.41
CA LYS A 9 -12.60 19.31 5.04
C LYS A 9 -13.43 19.80 6.25
N ASP A 10 -13.42 19.09 7.38
CA ASP A 10 -14.39 19.36 8.45
C ASP A 10 -13.93 20.41 9.48
N THR A 11 -12.67 20.85 9.45
CA THR A 11 -12.13 21.81 10.43
C THR A 11 -12.23 23.29 10.01
N MET A 12 -12.85 23.58 8.87
CA MET A 12 -13.20 24.97 8.50
C MET A 12 -14.61 25.02 7.91
N TYR A 13 -15.61 24.64 8.70
CA TYR A 13 -16.93 25.20 8.46
C TYR A 13 -16.89 26.67 8.91
N GLU A 14 -16.49 27.55 8.01
CA GLU A 14 -17.02 28.91 8.06
C GLU A 14 -18.54 28.74 7.96
N VAL A 15 -19.26 29.05 9.04
CA VAL A 15 -20.72 29.10 9.01
C VAL A 15 -21.07 30.33 8.18
N ILE A 16 -21.06 30.17 6.87
CA ILE A 16 -21.48 31.21 5.93
C ILE A 16 -23.00 31.24 6.02
N PRO A 17 -23.61 32.30 6.59
CA PRO A 17 -25.07 32.42 6.62
C PRO A 17 -25.57 32.40 5.18
N GLY A 18 -26.45 31.45 4.85
CA GLY A 18 -26.83 31.25 3.46
C GLY A 18 -27.55 29.95 3.14
N PHE A 19 -28.00 29.85 1.89
CA PHE A 19 -28.41 28.58 1.31
C PHE A 19 -27.18 27.71 1.04
N LEU A 20 -27.25 26.45 1.44
CA LEU A 20 -26.22 25.45 1.10
C LEU A 20 -26.07 25.34 -0.42
N ARG A 21 -24.84 25.06 -0.89
CA ARG A 21 -24.60 24.78 -2.31
C ARG A 21 -25.32 23.50 -2.70
N LYS A 22 -25.83 23.45 -3.94
CA LYS A 22 -26.57 22.30 -4.46
C LYS A 22 -25.75 21.02 -4.38
N GLU A 23 -24.44 21.13 -4.61
CA GLU A 23 -23.48 20.03 -4.52
C GLU A 23 -23.42 19.44 -3.11
N CYS A 24 -23.34 20.27 -2.06
CA CYS A 24 -23.28 19.78 -0.68
C CYS A 24 -24.55 19.02 -0.28
N ILE A 25 -25.72 19.47 -0.78
CA ILE A 25 -26.99 18.78 -0.54
C ILE A 25 -27.03 17.45 -1.30
N TYR A 26 -26.53 17.44 -2.54
CA TYR A 26 -26.46 16.20 -3.32
C TYR A 26 -25.55 15.17 -2.67
N ASP A 27 -24.35 15.57 -2.25
CA ASP A 27 -23.40 14.68 -1.57
C ASP A 27 -24.06 14.05 -0.32
N ALA A 28 -24.74 14.85 0.50
CA ALA A 28 -25.45 14.36 1.69
C ALA A 28 -26.65 13.44 1.37
N VAL A 29 -27.33 13.64 0.24
CA VAL A 29 -28.46 12.78 -0.18
C VAL A 29 -27.96 11.45 -0.72
N VAL A 30 -26.88 11.47 -1.52
CA VAL A 30 -26.28 10.25 -2.11
C VAL A 30 -25.67 9.35 -1.04
N GLU A 31 -25.17 9.90 0.06
CA GLU A 31 -24.71 9.12 1.21
C GLU A 31 -25.83 8.26 1.84
N VAL A 32 -27.10 8.65 1.65
CA VAL A 32 -28.27 7.93 2.19
C VAL A 32 -28.95 7.07 1.11
N ASP A 33 -29.00 7.54 -0.12
CA ASP A 33 -29.67 6.89 -1.25
C ASP A 33 -28.89 7.10 -2.56
N GLU A 34 -28.15 6.07 -2.98
CA GLU A 34 -27.26 6.09 -4.14
C GLU A 34 -28.02 6.19 -5.49
N ASP A 35 -29.32 5.84 -5.52
CA ASP A 35 -30.11 5.79 -6.74
C ASP A 35 -30.72 7.16 -7.12
N VAL A 36 -30.59 8.17 -6.26
CA VAL A 36 -31.20 9.48 -6.50
C VAL A 36 -30.42 10.27 -7.54
N SER A 37 -31.07 10.56 -8.67
CA SER A 37 -30.48 11.40 -9.70
C SER A 37 -30.20 12.84 -9.20
N ARG A 38 -29.04 13.39 -9.59
CA ARG A 38 -28.64 14.77 -9.29
C ARG A 38 -29.69 15.82 -9.71
N VAL A 39 -30.32 15.61 -10.86
CA VAL A 39 -31.37 16.49 -11.39
C VAL A 39 -32.58 16.51 -10.47
N THR A 40 -32.98 15.35 -9.94
CA THR A 40 -34.09 15.25 -8.99
C THR A 40 -33.80 16.03 -7.70
N VAL A 41 -32.59 15.86 -7.14
CA VAL A 41 -32.18 16.59 -5.93
C VAL A 41 -32.21 18.10 -6.17
N TYR A 42 -31.66 18.56 -7.29
CA TYR A 42 -31.56 19.98 -7.60
C TYR A 42 -32.94 20.61 -7.81
N ASN A 43 -33.85 19.91 -8.51
CA ASN A 43 -35.21 20.38 -8.73
C ASN A 43 -36.02 20.44 -7.44
N LYS A 44 -35.89 19.42 -6.56
CA LYS A 44 -36.53 19.44 -5.25
C LYS A 44 -35.98 20.57 -4.38
N TYR A 45 -34.68 20.79 -4.42
CA TYR A 45 -34.05 21.87 -3.67
C TYR A 45 -34.53 23.26 -4.13
N GLU A 46 -34.65 23.51 -5.43
CA GLU A 46 -35.21 24.77 -5.93
C GLU A 46 -36.68 24.96 -5.50
N LYS A 47 -37.49 23.89 -5.52
CA LYS A 47 -38.87 23.97 -5.00
C LYS A 47 -38.92 24.34 -3.51
N ILE A 48 -37.98 23.84 -2.72
CA ILE A 48 -37.84 24.22 -1.30
C ILE A 48 -37.40 25.68 -1.17
N LYS A 49 -36.47 26.16 -2.00
CA LYS A 49 -36.12 27.59 -2.03
C LYS A 49 -37.32 28.44 -2.43
N GLU A 50 -38.12 27.98 -3.39
CA GLU A 50 -39.31 28.67 -3.90
C GLU A 50 -40.42 28.85 -2.87
N SER A 51 -40.55 27.92 -1.91
CA SER A 51 -41.54 28.01 -0.84
C SER A 51 -41.17 29.04 0.24
N ILE A 52 -39.93 29.53 0.27
CA ILE A 52 -39.48 30.58 1.18
C ILE A 52 -39.93 31.95 0.62
N PRO A 53 -40.53 32.82 1.45
CA PRO A 53 -40.93 34.17 1.02
C PRO A 53 -39.80 34.92 0.32
N ALA A 54 -40.12 35.58 -0.79
CA ALA A 54 -39.11 36.22 -1.65
C ALA A 54 -38.24 37.24 -0.90
N GLU A 55 -38.82 37.97 0.07
CA GLU A 55 -38.10 38.91 0.93
C GLU A 55 -37.01 38.23 1.78
N TRP A 56 -37.30 37.04 2.29
CA TRP A 56 -36.37 36.28 3.13
C TRP A 56 -35.27 35.66 2.29
N ARG A 57 -35.65 35.10 1.13
CA ARG A 57 -34.70 34.58 0.15
C ARG A 57 -33.70 35.66 -0.29
N GLY A 58 -34.18 36.86 -0.59
CA GLY A 58 -33.35 38.00 -0.96
C GLY A 58 -32.41 38.46 0.16
N LYS A 59 -32.85 38.45 1.43
CA LYS A 59 -31.96 38.73 2.58
C LYS A 59 -30.86 37.69 2.72
N ILE A 60 -31.23 36.40 2.70
CA ILE A 60 -30.28 35.28 2.81
C ILE A 60 -29.25 35.34 1.68
N GLU A 61 -29.67 35.57 0.43
CA GLU A 61 -28.76 35.62 -0.73
C GLU A 61 -27.86 36.86 -0.73
N LYS A 62 -28.35 38.00 -0.22
CA LYS A 62 -27.58 39.26 -0.16
C LYS A 62 -26.54 39.26 0.98
N GLU A 63 -26.85 38.61 2.11
CA GLU A 63 -25.96 38.48 3.27
C GLU A 63 -24.74 37.60 2.93
N ILE A 64 -24.92 36.53 2.13
CA ILE A 64 -23.84 35.70 1.57
C ILE A 64 -22.82 36.52 0.78
N LEU A 65 -23.27 37.54 0.03
CA LEU A 65 -22.41 38.34 -0.83
C LEU A 65 -21.62 39.41 -0.07
N THR A 66 -22.15 39.90 1.05
CA THR A 66 -21.51 40.95 1.85
C THR A 66 -20.60 40.42 2.95
N ALA A 67 -20.85 39.20 3.44
CA ALA A 67 -20.05 38.55 4.47
C ALA A 67 -18.91 37.66 3.92
N ARG A 68 -18.57 37.74 2.62
CA ARG A 68 -17.28 37.22 2.15
C ARG A 68 -16.19 38.10 2.74
N VAL A 69 -15.76 37.75 3.95
CA VAL A 69 -14.71 38.41 4.70
C VAL A 69 -13.54 38.68 3.74
N GLU A 70 -13.24 39.95 3.48
CA GLU A 70 -12.20 40.37 2.52
C GLU A 70 -10.82 39.80 2.88
N THR A 71 -10.65 39.31 4.10
CA THR A 71 -9.46 38.60 4.56
C THR A 71 -9.86 37.44 5.46
N LEU A 72 -9.62 36.21 5.01
CA LEU A 72 -9.68 35.04 5.90
C LEU A 72 -8.77 35.31 7.12
N PRO A 73 -9.18 34.92 8.34
CA PRO A 73 -8.31 35.05 9.50
C PRO A 73 -6.98 34.35 9.21
N LYS A 74 -5.87 35.00 9.53
CA LYS A 74 -4.54 34.39 9.42
C LYS A 74 -4.48 33.22 10.38
N LEU A 75 -4.68 32.01 9.87
CA LEU A 75 -4.47 30.79 10.64
C LEU A 75 -2.98 30.59 10.83
N GLN A 76 -2.57 30.28 12.05
CA GLN A 76 -1.20 29.96 12.40
C GLN A 76 -1.23 28.69 13.25
N VAL A 77 -0.32 27.76 12.97
CA VAL A 77 -0.11 26.58 13.81
C VAL A 77 1.30 26.64 14.37
N GLU A 78 1.38 26.52 15.69
CA GLU A 78 2.64 26.37 16.40
C GLU A 78 3.05 24.90 16.38
N THR A 79 4.23 24.62 15.83
CA THR A 79 4.83 23.29 15.78
C THR A 79 6.13 23.29 16.57
N SER A 80 6.70 22.11 16.80
CA SER A 80 8.05 21.99 17.39
C SER A 80 9.14 22.69 16.57
N ASP A 81 8.91 22.93 15.27
CA ASP A 81 9.84 23.63 14.37
C ASP A 81 9.54 25.14 14.22
N GLY A 82 8.53 25.66 14.94
CA GLY A 82 8.11 27.06 14.93
C GLY A 82 6.67 27.29 14.44
N VAL A 83 6.32 28.56 14.24
CA VAL A 83 4.98 29.01 13.80
C VAL A 83 4.88 28.97 12.27
N CYS A 84 3.86 28.30 11.74
CA CYS A 84 3.59 28.21 10.30
C CYS A 84 2.24 28.85 9.94
N GLU A 85 2.25 29.79 8.99
CA GLU A 85 1.03 30.42 8.49
C GLU A 85 0.21 29.47 7.60
N GLY A 86 -1.12 29.61 7.67
CA GLY A 86 -2.11 28.76 7.00
C GLY A 86 -2.01 28.75 5.48
N ALA A 87 -1.51 29.84 4.89
CA ALA A 87 -1.32 29.96 3.44
C ALA A 87 -0.31 28.92 2.90
N ASP A 88 0.64 28.47 3.74
CA ASP A 88 1.68 27.50 3.37
C ASP A 88 1.29 26.04 3.69
N TRP A 89 0.04 25.81 4.10
CA TRP A 89 -0.40 24.48 4.50
C TRP A 89 -0.74 23.65 3.28
N THR A 90 0.08 22.62 3.05
CA THR A 90 -0.30 21.51 2.18
C THR A 90 -0.78 20.36 3.04
N VAL A 91 -1.71 19.55 2.51
CA VAL A 91 -2.16 18.31 3.17
C VAL A 91 -0.97 17.45 3.62
N ARG A 92 0.05 17.34 2.76
CA ARG A 92 1.30 16.62 3.06
C ARG A 92 2.02 17.19 4.29
N ARG A 93 2.09 18.51 4.44
CA ARG A 93 2.77 19.19 5.55
C ARG A 93 2.03 18.97 6.87
N VAL A 94 0.70 19.11 6.86
CA VAL A 94 -0.16 18.90 8.04
C VAL A 94 -0.04 17.45 8.52
N TYR A 95 -0.20 16.47 7.62
CA TYR A 95 0.03 15.07 7.98
C TYR A 95 1.45 14.82 8.45
N GLY A 96 2.45 15.46 7.83
CA GLY A 96 3.84 15.39 8.27
C GLY A 96 4.02 15.78 9.73
N TRP A 97 3.41 16.90 10.16
CA TRP A 97 3.44 17.34 11.56
C TRP A 97 2.75 16.37 12.49
N MET A 98 1.53 15.95 12.16
CA MET A 98 0.77 14.99 13.00
C MET A 98 1.50 13.65 13.14
N ILE A 99 2.15 13.20 12.08
CA ILE A 99 2.89 11.94 12.05
C ILE A 99 4.21 12.07 12.81
N LYS A 100 4.89 13.23 12.77
CA LYS A 100 6.19 13.44 13.41
C LYS A 100 6.16 13.15 14.91
N ASP A 101 5.10 13.55 15.60
CA ASP A 101 4.97 13.37 17.05
C ASP A 101 4.39 11.99 17.44
N VAL A 102 3.72 11.32 16.51
CA VAL A 102 3.06 10.01 16.75
C VAL A 102 3.95 8.84 16.34
N VAL A 103 4.70 8.99 15.24
CA VAL A 103 5.53 7.91 14.70
C VAL A 103 6.83 7.83 15.48
N ARG A 104 6.88 6.82 16.34
CA ARG A 104 8.13 6.40 16.96
C ARG A 104 9.09 5.93 15.88
N GLU A 105 10.33 6.38 16.00
CA GLU A 105 11.42 5.90 15.16
C GLU A 105 11.51 4.37 15.28
N PRO A 106 11.51 3.63 14.16
CA PRO A 106 11.54 2.17 14.22
C PRO A 106 12.84 1.72 14.89
N THR A 107 12.75 0.75 15.81
CA THR A 107 13.91 0.16 16.51
C THR A 107 14.98 -0.30 15.51
N ALA A 108 14.55 -0.68 14.31
CA ALA A 108 15.42 -1.07 13.21
C ALA A 108 16.41 -0.01 12.77
N LYS A 109 16.09 1.28 12.88
CA LYS A 109 16.99 2.35 12.47
C LYS A 109 18.33 2.29 13.20
N ARG A 110 18.32 2.04 14.51
CA ARG A 110 19.55 1.89 15.30
C ARG A 110 20.35 0.65 14.90
N MET A 111 19.67 -0.46 14.58
CA MET A 111 20.37 -1.66 14.14
C MET A 111 20.97 -1.47 12.75
N TRP A 112 20.23 -0.92 11.79
CA TRP A 112 20.74 -0.66 10.45
C TRP A 112 21.92 0.32 10.44
N ALA A 113 21.87 1.36 11.27
CA ALA A 113 23.00 2.28 11.43
C ALA A 113 24.27 1.58 11.96
N ARG A 114 24.11 0.56 12.82
CA ARG A 114 25.23 -0.22 13.36
C ARG A 114 25.80 -1.21 12.33
N GLU A 115 24.93 -1.93 11.62
CA GLU A 115 25.34 -2.95 10.65
C GLU A 115 25.84 -2.34 9.32
N PHE A 116 25.33 -1.15 8.96
CA PHE A 116 25.66 -0.43 7.74
C PHE A 116 26.03 1.04 8.06
N PRO A 117 27.22 1.28 8.64
CA PRO A 117 27.61 2.63 9.11
C PRO A 117 27.68 3.66 7.97
N ASP A 118 28.00 3.21 6.75
CA ASP A 118 28.09 4.08 5.57
C ASP A 118 26.71 4.33 4.91
N LEU A 119 25.66 3.67 5.38
CA LEU A 119 24.33 3.78 4.80
C LEU A 119 23.51 4.83 5.53
N GLU A 120 23.08 5.85 4.78
CA GLU A 120 22.14 6.83 5.29
C GLU A 120 20.77 6.18 5.50
N VAL A 121 20.48 5.78 6.74
CA VAL A 121 19.27 5.01 7.09
C VAL A 121 17.97 5.71 6.68
N GLY A 122 17.96 7.05 6.59
CA GLY A 122 16.83 7.81 6.05
C GLY A 122 16.44 7.37 4.64
N LYS A 123 17.44 7.15 3.77
CA LYS A 123 17.24 6.74 2.38
C LYS A 123 16.69 5.31 2.23
N ILE A 124 16.84 4.47 3.25
CA ILE A 124 16.21 3.14 3.26
C ILE A 124 14.69 3.27 3.20
N TRP A 125 14.11 4.33 3.76
CA TRP A 125 12.66 4.50 3.77
C TRP A 125 12.14 5.14 2.50
N GLU A 126 12.96 5.95 1.83
CA GLU A 126 12.61 6.62 0.57
C GLU A 126 12.39 5.62 -0.57
N SER A 127 13.12 4.49 -0.57
CA SER A 127 13.00 3.44 -1.59
C SER A 127 11.96 2.36 -1.27
N MET A 128 11.07 2.59 -0.30
CA MET A 128 10.10 1.58 0.14
C MET A 128 8.95 1.42 -0.85
N ASN A 129 8.52 2.52 -1.45
CA ASN A 129 7.49 2.47 -2.49
C ASN A 129 8.15 2.24 -3.83
N VAL A 130 8.13 0.98 -4.27
CA VAL A 130 8.65 0.56 -5.56
C VAL A 130 7.48 0.42 -6.51
N ARG A 131 7.53 1.16 -7.62
CA ARG A 131 6.46 1.15 -8.61
C ARG A 131 6.25 -0.28 -9.15
N TYR A 132 4.99 -0.65 -9.35
CA TYR A 132 4.54 -1.95 -9.87
C TYR A 132 4.74 -3.15 -8.93
N ASN A 133 5.17 -2.94 -7.68
CA ASN A 133 5.19 -4.03 -6.72
C ASN A 133 3.78 -4.55 -6.41
N SER A 134 3.70 -5.86 -6.14
CA SER A 134 2.52 -6.42 -5.50
C SER A 134 2.45 -5.97 -4.04
N ILE A 135 1.24 -5.97 -3.45
CA ILE A 135 1.04 -5.62 -2.04
C ILE A 135 1.84 -6.56 -1.14
N GLU A 136 1.95 -7.83 -1.51
CA GLU A 136 2.71 -8.84 -0.79
C GLU A 136 4.22 -8.53 -0.80
N CYS A 137 4.75 -8.03 -1.92
CA CYS A 137 6.13 -7.56 -2.04
C CYS A 137 6.37 -6.28 -1.21
N GLU A 138 5.47 -5.30 -1.29
CA GLU A 138 5.54 -4.06 -0.50
C GLU A 138 5.50 -4.34 1.00
N ASN A 139 4.59 -5.22 1.44
CA ASN A 139 4.48 -5.63 2.83
C ASN A 139 5.75 -6.38 3.28
N ASN A 140 6.29 -7.26 2.45
CA ASN A 140 7.53 -7.96 2.75
C ASN A 140 8.71 -6.99 2.90
N ASP A 141 8.87 -6.05 1.97
CA ASP A 141 9.90 -5.01 2.04
C ASP A 141 9.73 -4.13 3.30
N CYS A 142 8.49 -3.76 3.63
CA CYS A 142 8.16 -3.02 4.84
C CYS A 142 8.59 -3.81 6.09
N MET A 143 8.24 -5.09 6.18
CA MET A 143 8.63 -5.96 7.30
C MET A 143 10.16 -6.08 7.45
N ILE A 144 10.87 -6.29 6.33
CA ILE A 144 12.34 -6.38 6.32
C ILE A 144 12.95 -5.10 6.87
N ARG A 145 12.46 -3.93 6.45
CA ARG A 145 13.01 -2.63 6.87
C ARG A 145 12.62 -2.26 8.30
N HIS A 146 11.35 -2.48 8.71
CA HIS A 146 10.79 -2.08 10.00
C HIS A 146 11.18 -2.93 11.18
N ASN A 147 11.15 -4.25 11.03
CA ASN A 147 11.14 -5.09 12.20
C ASN A 147 12.52 -5.59 12.63
N VAL A 148 13.58 -5.33 11.85
CA VAL A 148 14.87 -6.08 11.92
C VAL A 148 14.71 -7.61 11.94
N LEU A 149 13.49 -8.07 11.80
CA LEU A 149 13.08 -9.43 11.72
C LEU A 149 13.34 -9.81 10.27
N TYR A 150 14.44 -10.52 10.05
CA TYR A 150 14.37 -11.98 9.94
C TYR A 150 15.58 -12.64 9.29
N THR A 151 16.71 -11.95 9.03
CA THR A 151 17.70 -12.50 8.07
C THR A 151 19.08 -12.89 8.58
N ASN A 152 19.51 -12.55 9.79
CA ASN A 152 20.80 -13.07 10.28
C ASN A 152 20.70 -13.77 11.63
N LEU A 153 20.05 -13.17 12.63
CA LEU A 153 19.90 -13.82 13.94
C LEU A 153 18.87 -14.97 13.93
N MET A 154 17.81 -14.87 13.11
CA MET A 154 16.89 -15.98 12.85
C MET A 154 17.38 -16.90 11.74
N TRP A 155 18.12 -16.43 10.73
CA TRP A 155 18.76 -17.36 9.78
C TRP A 155 19.78 -18.24 10.49
N SER A 156 20.62 -17.68 11.37
CA SER A 156 21.56 -18.45 12.20
C SER A 156 20.90 -19.28 13.33
N ARG A 157 19.71 -18.90 13.83
CA ARG A 157 18.97 -19.68 14.83
C ARG A 157 18.09 -20.77 14.22
N ILE A 158 17.56 -20.57 13.02
CA ILE A 158 16.86 -21.60 12.22
C ILE A 158 17.88 -22.54 11.54
N ASP A 159 19.07 -22.04 11.18
CA ASP A 159 20.21 -22.82 10.64
C ASP A 159 20.61 -23.98 11.54
N ARG A 160 20.33 -23.91 12.85
CA ARG A 160 20.76 -24.96 13.77
C ARG A 160 20.04 -26.29 13.56
N ASN A 161 18.93 -26.34 12.80
CA ASN A 161 18.20 -27.61 12.55
C ASN A 161 17.60 -27.77 11.14
N VAL A 162 17.76 -26.81 10.21
CA VAL A 162 17.27 -26.97 8.83
C VAL A 162 18.47 -27.24 7.92
N SER A 163 18.73 -28.51 7.62
CA SER A 163 19.85 -28.98 6.77
C SER A 163 19.80 -28.49 5.31
N ASP A 164 18.79 -27.71 4.92
CA ASP A 164 18.50 -27.33 3.53
C ASP A 164 18.89 -25.88 3.18
N CYS A 165 19.89 -25.30 3.86
CA CYS A 165 20.40 -23.95 3.54
C CYS A 165 21.17 -23.87 2.20
N VAL A 166 21.17 -24.93 1.37
CA VAL A 166 22.25 -25.19 0.42
C VAL A 166 22.20 -24.38 -0.90
N CYS A 167 21.11 -23.71 -1.28
CA CYS A 167 21.05 -23.09 -2.63
C CYS A 167 20.67 -21.60 -2.68
N LEU A 168 20.84 -20.82 -1.60
CA LEU A 168 20.74 -19.35 -1.72
C LEU A 168 21.90 -18.78 -2.55
N GLY A 169 23.09 -19.38 -2.43
CA GLY A 169 24.29 -18.94 -3.16
C GLY A 169 24.13 -18.98 -4.67
N GLU A 170 23.57 -20.07 -5.22
CA GLU A 170 23.28 -20.19 -6.65
C GLU A 170 22.27 -19.15 -7.12
N PHE A 171 21.19 -18.93 -6.35
CA PHE A 171 20.19 -17.92 -6.67
C PHE A 171 20.76 -16.50 -6.64
N PHE A 172 21.59 -16.17 -5.64
CA PHE A 172 22.26 -14.87 -5.59
C PHE A 172 23.27 -14.68 -6.72
N THR A 173 23.97 -15.75 -7.11
CA THR A 173 24.89 -15.72 -8.26
C THR A 173 24.11 -15.44 -9.55
N TYR A 174 22.98 -16.13 -9.75
CA TYR A 174 22.05 -15.88 -10.85
C TYR A 174 21.51 -14.45 -10.84
N LEU A 175 20.97 -13.97 -9.71
CA LEU A 175 20.40 -12.63 -9.58
C LEU A 175 21.44 -11.55 -9.84
N ARG A 176 22.67 -11.73 -9.35
CA ARG A 176 23.78 -10.81 -9.61
C ARG A 176 24.16 -10.79 -11.08
N ALA A 177 24.29 -11.96 -11.72
CA ALA A 177 24.58 -12.03 -13.15
C ALA A 177 23.51 -11.33 -13.98
N LEU A 178 22.23 -11.46 -13.59
CA LEU A 178 21.11 -10.80 -14.23
C LEU A 178 21.17 -9.27 -14.06
N ILE A 179 21.44 -8.78 -12.84
CA ILE A 179 21.61 -7.33 -12.60
C ILE A 179 22.80 -6.77 -13.39
N GLN A 180 23.95 -7.45 -13.36
CA GLN A 180 25.15 -7.03 -14.08
C GLN A 180 24.91 -6.95 -15.59
N ARG A 181 24.20 -7.95 -16.16
CA ARG A 181 23.85 -8.00 -17.58
C ARG A 181 22.92 -6.86 -18.00
N HIS A 182 21.87 -6.59 -17.24
CA HIS A 182 20.80 -5.69 -17.67
C HIS A 182 20.98 -4.24 -17.21
N TRP A 183 21.65 -4.00 -16.06
CA TRP A 183 21.88 -2.66 -15.51
C TRP A 183 23.32 -2.18 -15.64
N ARG A 184 24.22 -3.00 -16.20
CA ARG A 184 25.67 -2.71 -16.32
C ARG A 184 26.31 -2.26 -15.00
N MET A 185 25.71 -2.69 -13.89
CA MET A 185 26.18 -2.35 -12.55
C MET A 185 27.27 -3.32 -12.14
N ARG A 186 28.48 -2.82 -11.90
CA ARG A 186 29.47 -3.58 -11.12
C ARG A 186 29.01 -3.58 -9.67
N ILE A 187 28.63 -4.76 -9.21
CA ILE A 187 28.27 -5.01 -7.81
C ILE A 187 29.48 -5.71 -7.20
N GLU A 188 30.17 -5.00 -6.31
CA GLU A 188 31.24 -5.59 -5.53
C GLU A 188 30.66 -6.49 -4.44
N ASP A 189 31.41 -7.55 -4.11
CA ASP A 189 31.07 -8.41 -3.00
C ASP A 189 31.11 -7.66 -1.66
N GLY A 190 30.37 -8.17 -0.67
CA GLY A 190 30.36 -7.61 0.68
C GLY A 190 29.19 -6.65 0.94
N VAL A 191 29.49 -5.49 1.53
CA VAL A 191 28.47 -4.57 2.09
C VAL A 191 27.55 -4.03 0.99
N GLN A 192 28.09 -3.71 -0.19
CA GLN A 192 27.30 -3.17 -1.30
C GLN A 192 26.20 -4.15 -1.77
N TRP A 193 26.55 -5.43 -1.94
CA TRP A 193 25.58 -6.46 -2.32
C TRP A 193 24.50 -6.66 -1.26
N ARG A 194 24.88 -6.71 0.03
CA ARG A 194 23.92 -6.89 1.14
C ARG A 194 22.95 -5.72 1.20
N THR A 195 23.45 -4.50 1.11
CA THR A 195 22.63 -3.28 1.08
C THR A 195 21.67 -3.29 -0.10
N LEU A 196 22.16 -3.61 -1.30
CA LEU A 196 21.34 -3.67 -2.50
C LEU A 196 20.24 -4.75 -2.37
N LEU A 197 20.60 -5.93 -1.89
CA LEU A 197 19.67 -7.05 -1.72
C LEU A 197 18.59 -6.75 -0.69
N LEU A 198 18.91 -6.05 0.40
CA LEU A 198 17.96 -5.75 1.49
C LEU A 198 17.08 -4.53 1.19
N PHE A 199 17.67 -3.47 0.63
CA PHE A 199 17.03 -2.15 0.58
C PHE A 199 16.80 -1.63 -0.83
N GLY A 200 17.25 -2.37 -1.85
CA GLY A 200 17.29 -1.88 -3.21
C GLY A 200 18.42 -0.86 -3.44
N ALA A 201 18.42 -0.26 -4.61
CA ALA A 201 19.33 0.81 -4.97
C ALA A 201 18.75 2.16 -4.51
N PRO A 202 19.47 2.89 -3.64
CA PRO A 202 18.95 4.12 -3.01
C PRO A 202 18.99 5.35 -3.93
N CYS A 203 19.80 5.35 -4.99
CA CYS A 203 20.05 6.53 -5.80
C CYS A 203 19.84 6.23 -7.29
N LYS A 204 19.29 7.20 -8.03
CA LYS A 204 19.26 7.16 -9.51
C LYS A 204 20.69 7.09 -10.04
N ARG A 205 21.03 6.01 -10.74
CA ARG A 205 22.29 5.88 -11.48
C ARG A 205 22.02 6.12 -12.96
N LYS A 206 23.00 6.69 -13.67
CA LYS A 206 22.94 6.83 -15.13
C LYS A 206 22.97 5.44 -15.75
N GLY A 207 21.95 5.08 -16.54
CA GLY A 207 22.00 3.89 -17.41
C GLY A 207 21.05 2.72 -17.11
N GLY A 208 19.98 2.90 -16.33
CA GLY A 208 18.94 1.88 -16.19
C GLY A 208 17.70 2.37 -15.44
N SER A 209 16.57 1.66 -15.60
CA SER A 209 15.37 1.93 -14.81
C SER A 209 15.60 1.47 -13.36
N LEU A 210 15.75 2.43 -12.45
CA LEU A 210 15.91 2.17 -11.02
C LEU A 210 14.70 1.45 -10.44
N ASP A 211 13.51 1.83 -10.91
CA ASP A 211 12.24 1.24 -10.47
C ASP A 211 12.20 -0.25 -10.82
N LEU A 212 12.62 -0.62 -12.04
CA LEU A 212 12.65 -2.02 -12.47
C LEU A 212 13.67 -2.85 -11.67
N LEU A 213 14.83 -2.28 -11.33
CA LEU A 213 15.82 -2.95 -10.48
C LEU A 213 15.26 -3.20 -9.08
N ASN A 214 14.67 -2.18 -8.47
CA ASN A 214 14.09 -2.28 -7.14
C ASN A 214 12.89 -3.23 -7.11
N TRP A 215 12.09 -3.24 -8.19
CA TRP A 215 10.96 -4.15 -8.37
C TRP A 215 11.44 -5.59 -8.38
N MET A 216 12.43 -5.88 -9.21
CA MET A 216 13.04 -7.20 -9.33
C MET A 216 13.67 -7.66 -8.02
N LEU A 217 14.39 -6.78 -7.32
CA LEU A 217 14.97 -7.10 -6.02
C LEU A 217 13.91 -7.38 -4.95
N SER A 218 12.78 -6.67 -4.98
CA SER A 218 11.66 -6.91 -4.08
C SER A 218 11.00 -8.27 -4.35
N HIS A 219 10.83 -8.63 -5.62
CA HIS A 219 10.31 -9.93 -6.03
C HIS A 219 11.26 -11.07 -5.67
N ALA A 220 12.58 -10.85 -5.80
CA ALA A 220 13.58 -11.81 -5.35
C ALA A 220 13.52 -12.03 -3.83
N ARG A 221 13.38 -10.96 -3.03
CA ARG A 221 13.17 -11.07 -1.58
C ARG A 221 11.89 -11.83 -1.25
N TYR A 222 10.81 -11.56 -1.98
CA TYR A 222 9.53 -12.25 -1.78
C TYR A 222 9.60 -13.73 -2.14
N ALA A 223 10.27 -14.10 -3.25
CA ALA A 223 10.48 -15.49 -3.64
C ALA A 223 11.25 -16.29 -2.58
N ILE A 224 12.21 -15.67 -1.89
CA ILE A 224 12.92 -16.27 -0.76
C ILE A 224 11.95 -16.59 0.39
N VAL A 225 11.06 -15.66 0.72
CA VAL A 225 10.04 -15.85 1.76
C VAL A 225 9.05 -16.96 1.36
N LEU A 226 8.61 -16.98 0.10
CA LEU A 226 7.73 -18.03 -0.41
C LEU A 226 8.37 -19.40 -0.31
N ARG A 227 9.61 -19.57 -0.79
CA ARG A 227 10.32 -20.86 -0.68
C ARG A 227 10.40 -21.31 0.77
N ARG A 228 10.72 -20.40 1.68
CA ARG A 228 10.81 -20.71 3.11
C ARG A 228 9.46 -21.19 3.64
N ASN A 229 8.38 -20.52 3.28
CA ASN A 229 7.04 -20.90 3.72
C ASN A 229 6.65 -22.27 3.16
N TYR A 230 6.95 -22.56 1.89
CA TYR A 230 6.75 -23.89 1.31
C TYR A 230 7.54 -24.98 2.05
N ALA A 231 8.82 -24.73 2.33
CA ALA A 231 9.65 -25.68 3.07
C ALA A 231 9.14 -25.90 4.49
N HIS A 232 8.77 -24.83 5.21
CA HIS A 232 8.41 -24.90 6.61
C HIS A 232 6.99 -25.44 6.84
N PHE A 233 6.01 -24.93 6.10
CA PHE A 233 4.60 -25.24 6.32
C PHE A 233 4.10 -26.40 5.47
N GLU A 234 4.64 -26.58 4.26
CA GLU A 234 4.20 -27.63 3.34
C GLU A 234 5.19 -28.79 3.21
N GLN A 235 6.38 -28.68 3.79
CA GLN A 235 7.46 -29.67 3.63
C GLN A 235 7.80 -29.93 2.15
N LYS A 236 7.65 -28.90 1.30
CA LYS A 236 7.95 -28.96 -0.14
C LYS A 236 9.22 -28.19 -0.46
N SER A 237 10.11 -28.83 -1.23
CA SER A 237 11.26 -28.15 -1.83
C SER A 237 10.85 -27.55 -3.17
N VAL A 238 10.89 -26.22 -3.27
CA VAL A 238 10.61 -25.48 -4.51
C VAL A 238 11.86 -24.67 -4.89
N GLY A 239 12.23 -24.69 -6.17
CA GLY A 239 13.35 -23.91 -6.68
C GLY A 239 13.09 -22.40 -6.59
N LEU A 240 14.02 -21.63 -6.02
CA LEU A 240 13.91 -20.17 -5.94
C LEU A 240 13.75 -19.53 -7.31
N ARG A 241 14.48 -20.04 -8.29
CA ARG A 241 14.43 -19.54 -9.66
C ARG A 241 13.03 -19.71 -10.24
N THR A 242 12.41 -20.88 -10.05
CA THR A 242 11.05 -21.14 -10.50
C THR A 242 10.03 -20.23 -9.82
N LEU A 243 10.17 -19.98 -8.52
CA LEU A 243 9.31 -19.03 -7.82
C LEU A 243 9.50 -17.62 -8.36
N PHE A 244 10.75 -17.16 -8.49
CA PHE A 244 11.09 -15.83 -8.96
C PHE A 244 10.62 -15.57 -10.40
N GLU A 245 10.91 -16.47 -11.34
CA GLU A 245 10.44 -16.41 -12.73
C GLU A 245 8.91 -16.56 -12.80
N GLY A 246 8.31 -17.31 -11.88
CA GLY A 246 6.86 -17.47 -11.76
C GLY A 246 6.14 -16.22 -11.27
N VAL A 247 6.78 -15.39 -10.42
CA VAL A 247 6.21 -14.09 -10.02
C VAL A 247 6.23 -13.10 -11.20
N ASP A 248 7.20 -13.23 -12.11
CA ASP A 248 7.31 -12.43 -13.33
C ASP A 248 6.23 -12.81 -14.37
N GLY A 249 5.77 -14.07 -14.35
CA GLY A 249 4.85 -14.69 -15.33
C GLY A 249 3.43 -14.12 -15.46
N GLN A 250 3.11 -12.97 -14.86
CA GLN A 250 1.96 -12.15 -15.28
C GLN A 250 2.31 -11.08 -16.32
N THR A 251 3.58 -10.95 -16.72
CA THR A 251 3.97 -10.15 -17.89
C THR A 251 3.56 -10.87 -19.18
N VAL A 252 2.52 -10.33 -19.81
CA VAL A 252 2.21 -10.32 -21.25
C VAL A 252 2.95 -11.38 -22.07
N ASN A 253 2.24 -12.43 -22.46
CA ASN A 253 2.63 -13.28 -23.58
C ASN A 253 2.78 -12.43 -24.86
N GLU A 254 3.98 -11.94 -25.16
CA GLU A 254 4.34 -11.33 -26.46
C GLU A 254 4.48 -12.36 -27.58
N THR A 255 4.20 -13.63 -27.32
CA THR A 255 3.92 -14.60 -28.39
C THR A 255 2.57 -15.24 -28.13
N GLY A 256 1.54 -14.68 -28.77
CA GLY A 256 0.26 -15.32 -28.93
C GLY A 256 0.42 -16.66 -29.66
N LYS A 257 0.67 -17.72 -28.90
CA LYS A 257 0.45 -19.09 -29.34
C LYS A 257 -0.23 -19.85 -28.21
N LYS A 258 -1.56 -19.82 -28.25
CA LYS A 258 -2.39 -20.83 -27.60
C LYS A 258 -2.00 -22.18 -28.20
N THR A 259 -1.36 -23.05 -27.41
CA THR A 259 -1.39 -24.49 -27.65
C THR A 259 -2.73 -25.01 -27.16
N THR A 260 -3.76 -24.86 -27.99
CA THR A 260 -4.99 -25.64 -27.86
C THR A 260 -4.77 -26.98 -28.54
N ALA A 261 -4.83 -28.06 -27.75
CA ALA A 261 -5.04 -29.39 -28.26
C ALA A 261 -6.33 -29.42 -29.10
N ALA A 262 -6.23 -30.04 -30.26
CA ALA A 262 -7.17 -29.95 -31.37
C ALA A 262 -8.57 -30.53 -31.09
N LYS A 263 -9.60 -29.89 -31.67
CA LYS A 263 -10.68 -30.53 -32.44
C LYS A 263 -11.46 -29.51 -33.30
N ASN A 264 -11.31 -29.68 -34.61
CA ASN A 264 -12.21 -29.46 -35.75
C ASN A 264 -12.91 -28.10 -36.03
N THR A 265 -12.46 -27.50 -37.15
CA THR A 265 -13.20 -27.23 -38.42
C THR A 265 -14.15 -26.03 -38.56
N GLU A 266 -13.82 -25.25 -39.61
CA GLU A 266 -14.63 -24.38 -40.50
C GLU A 266 -14.89 -22.88 -40.20
N GLN A 267 -14.18 -22.07 -41.01
CA GLN A 267 -14.63 -20.97 -41.90
C GLN A 267 -15.38 -19.73 -41.36
N ALA A 268 -14.71 -18.57 -41.51
CA ALA A 268 -15.06 -17.47 -42.42
C ALA A 268 -15.02 -16.04 -41.80
N ASP A 269 -14.36 -15.18 -42.59
CA ASP A 269 -14.51 -13.74 -42.80
C ASP A 269 -14.10 -12.69 -41.77
N GLY A 270 -13.36 -11.72 -42.29
CA GLY A 270 -12.67 -10.66 -41.57
C GLY A 270 -13.50 -9.41 -41.32
N HIS A 271 -12.97 -8.52 -40.48
CA HIS A 271 -13.06 -7.08 -40.68
C HIS A 271 -12.04 -6.33 -39.83
N THR A 272 -11.51 -5.27 -40.44
CA THR A 272 -10.52 -4.32 -39.94
C THR A 272 -11.19 -3.28 -39.03
N ALA A 273 -10.54 -2.86 -37.94
CA ALA A 273 -10.77 -1.53 -37.36
C ALA A 273 -9.60 -1.08 -36.48
N ASN A 274 -9.10 0.12 -36.79
CA ASN A 274 -8.20 0.92 -35.98
C ASN A 274 -8.87 1.37 -34.68
N GLY A 275 -8.11 1.45 -33.60
CA GLY A 275 -8.55 2.06 -32.35
C GLY A 275 -7.36 2.43 -31.46
N SER A 276 -7.04 3.72 -31.42
CA SER A 276 -6.11 4.34 -30.48
C SER A 276 -6.65 4.25 -29.05
N GLY A 277 -5.99 3.47 -28.20
CA GLY A 277 -6.33 3.34 -26.78
C GLY A 277 -5.30 4.06 -25.91
N ALA A 278 -5.72 5.17 -25.30
CA ALA A 278 -4.99 5.83 -24.23
C ALA A 278 -5.01 4.98 -22.95
N ASP A 279 -3.89 5.02 -22.25
CA ASP A 279 -3.49 4.16 -21.15
C ASP A 279 -4.37 4.34 -19.89
N THR A 280 -5.23 3.37 -19.60
CA THR A 280 -6.17 3.32 -18.45
C THR A 280 -5.81 2.23 -17.44
N THR A 281 -4.56 1.76 -17.42
CA THR A 281 -4.12 0.65 -16.56
C THR A 281 -4.03 1.01 -15.06
N THR A 282 -4.00 2.29 -14.70
CA THR A 282 -3.79 2.71 -13.31
C THR A 282 -5.04 2.55 -12.42
N GLU A 283 -6.25 2.79 -12.94
CA GLU A 283 -7.49 2.68 -12.16
C GLU A 283 -7.91 1.22 -11.90
N LYS A 284 -7.74 0.34 -12.89
CA LYS A 284 -8.13 -1.09 -12.74
C LYS A 284 -7.38 -1.82 -11.65
N ASN A 285 -6.15 -1.40 -11.33
CA ASN A 285 -5.38 -1.99 -10.23
C ASN A 285 -5.82 -1.45 -8.87
N ALA A 286 -6.36 -0.22 -8.78
CA ALA A 286 -6.89 0.30 -7.52
C ALA A 286 -8.19 -0.40 -7.12
N ASP A 287 -9.06 -0.72 -8.07
CA ASP A 287 -10.33 -1.42 -7.80
C ASP A 287 -10.13 -2.89 -7.43
N LYS A 288 -9.23 -3.62 -8.11
CA LYS A 288 -8.87 -5.00 -7.71
C LYS A 288 -8.29 -5.08 -6.30
N ARG A 289 -7.62 -4.02 -5.80
CA ARG A 289 -7.11 -3.95 -4.43
C ARG A 289 -8.23 -3.83 -3.39
N LYS A 290 -9.28 -3.05 -3.68
CA LYS A 290 -10.48 -2.98 -2.83
C LYS A 290 -11.26 -4.29 -2.81
N GLU A 291 -11.33 -4.98 -3.94
CA GLU A 291 -12.10 -6.23 -4.05
C GLU A 291 -11.43 -7.40 -3.32
N LYS A 292 -10.09 -7.51 -3.37
CA LYS A 292 -9.33 -8.59 -2.71
C LYS A 292 -9.21 -8.43 -1.18
N TYR A 293 -9.18 -7.19 -0.66
CA TYR A 293 -8.93 -6.91 0.76
C TYR A 293 -10.03 -6.10 1.46
N GLY A 294 -11.15 -5.79 0.78
CA GLY A 294 -12.29 -5.06 1.36
C GLY A 294 -13.05 -5.84 2.45
N LYS A 295 -12.66 -7.09 2.72
CA LYS A 295 -13.21 -7.93 3.78
C LYS A 295 -12.08 -8.49 4.64
N GLU A 296 -11.36 -7.63 5.37
CA GLU A 296 -10.58 -8.10 6.52
C GLU A 296 -11.57 -8.63 7.57
N LEU A 297 -11.73 -9.96 7.63
CA LEU A 297 -12.47 -10.60 8.70
C LEU A 297 -11.59 -10.56 9.95
N THR A 298 -11.92 -9.70 10.91
CA THR A 298 -11.28 -9.73 12.22
C THR A 298 -12.01 -10.77 13.06
N VAL A 299 -11.34 -11.89 13.35
CA VAL A 299 -11.87 -12.95 14.20
C VAL A 299 -11.33 -12.75 15.61
N GLU A 300 -12.22 -12.49 16.56
CA GLU A 300 -11.88 -12.50 17.99
C GLU A 300 -12.03 -13.93 18.51
N VAL A 301 -10.99 -14.44 19.17
CA VAL A 301 -10.99 -15.79 19.74
C VAL A 301 -10.91 -15.66 21.26
N GLU A 302 -11.98 -16.02 21.94
CA GLU A 302 -12.00 -16.19 23.39
C GLU A 302 -11.66 -17.65 23.73
N VAL A 303 -10.66 -17.84 24.59
CA VAL A 303 -10.27 -19.17 25.09
C VAL A 303 -10.88 -19.34 26.47
N GLU A 304 -11.97 -20.10 26.57
CA GLU A 304 -12.76 -20.24 27.81
C GLU A 304 -12.11 -21.16 28.87
N GLU A 305 -11.10 -21.97 28.52
CA GLU A 305 -10.51 -22.94 29.44
C GLU A 305 -9.06 -22.59 29.85
N LYS A 306 -8.72 -22.83 31.13
CA LYS A 306 -7.37 -22.69 31.70
C LYS A 306 -6.36 -23.75 31.22
N GLY A 307 -6.60 -24.37 30.07
CA GLY A 307 -5.65 -25.26 29.42
C GLY A 307 -4.51 -24.43 28.80
N ASN A 308 -3.30 -24.97 28.78
CA ASN A 308 -2.20 -24.39 28.02
C ASN A 308 -2.46 -24.61 26.52
N VAL A 309 -3.37 -23.84 25.93
CA VAL A 309 -3.62 -23.83 24.49
C VAL A 309 -2.52 -23.03 23.83
N SER A 310 -1.76 -23.66 22.91
CA SER A 310 -0.73 -22.93 22.19
C SER A 310 -1.37 -22.03 21.12
N MET A 311 -0.73 -20.90 20.83
CA MET A 311 -1.17 -20.01 19.74
C MET A 311 -1.30 -20.75 18.39
N MET A 312 -0.50 -21.80 18.18
CA MET A 312 -0.57 -22.62 16.97
C MET A 312 -1.84 -23.45 16.90
N ASP A 313 -2.41 -23.85 18.03
CA ASP A 313 -3.67 -24.60 18.06
C ASP A 313 -4.85 -23.68 17.74
N VAL A 314 -4.82 -22.44 18.28
CA VAL A 314 -5.77 -21.39 17.92
C VAL A 314 -5.74 -21.07 16.43
N LEU A 315 -4.55 -20.88 15.84
CA LEU A 315 -4.42 -20.57 14.41
C LEU A 315 -4.88 -21.72 13.50
N LYS A 316 -4.73 -22.98 13.94
CA LYS A 316 -5.22 -24.15 13.19
C LYS A 316 -6.74 -24.23 13.18
N GLU A 317 -7.40 -23.97 14.31
CA GLU A 317 -8.87 -23.94 14.37
C GLU A 317 -9.44 -22.75 13.59
N VAL A 318 -8.84 -21.55 13.71
CA VAL A 318 -9.25 -20.39 12.89
C VAL A 318 -9.08 -20.68 11.39
N LYS A 319 -7.99 -21.36 10.99
CA LYS A 319 -7.78 -21.75 9.60
C LYS A 319 -8.85 -22.74 9.10
N LYS A 320 -9.31 -23.64 9.98
CA LYS A 320 -10.33 -24.64 9.66
C LYS A 320 -11.71 -23.99 9.43
N GLU A 321 -12.06 -23.00 10.24
CA GLU A 321 -13.35 -22.30 10.15
C GLU A 321 -13.36 -21.16 9.10
N CYS A 322 -12.25 -20.43 8.96
CA CYS A 322 -12.19 -19.19 8.17
C CYS A 322 -11.34 -19.29 6.89
N GLY A 323 -10.67 -20.41 6.64
CA GLY A 323 -9.78 -20.58 5.48
C GLY A 323 -8.38 -19.99 5.70
N GLU A 324 -7.78 -19.41 4.65
CA GLU A 324 -6.37 -18.98 4.70
C GLU A 324 -6.16 -17.76 5.61
N VAL A 325 -5.32 -17.91 6.64
CA VAL A 325 -4.97 -16.85 7.59
C VAL A 325 -3.80 -16.03 7.05
N VAL A 326 -4.09 -14.84 6.55
CA VAL A 326 -3.08 -13.94 5.93
C VAL A 326 -2.34 -13.08 6.99
N GLY A 327 -2.86 -13.00 8.22
CA GLY A 327 -2.21 -12.32 9.34
C GLY A 327 -2.90 -12.57 10.67
N CYS A 328 -2.15 -12.52 11.77
CA CYS A 328 -2.67 -12.61 13.13
C CYS A 328 -2.17 -11.41 13.94
N ARG A 329 -3.08 -10.71 14.64
CA ARG A 329 -2.74 -9.58 15.50
C ARG A 329 -3.21 -9.85 16.92
N VAL A 330 -2.27 -10.13 17.81
CA VAL A 330 -2.55 -10.38 19.23
C VAL A 330 -2.69 -9.03 19.94
N ARG A 331 -3.85 -8.77 20.54
CA ARG A 331 -4.00 -7.69 21.52
C ARG A 331 -3.78 -8.29 22.90
N GLY A 332 -2.67 -7.95 23.54
CA GLY A 332 -2.45 -8.28 24.95
C GLY A 332 -3.27 -7.31 25.81
N GLU A 333 -4.21 -7.82 26.60
CA GLU A 333 -4.82 -7.03 27.67
C GLU A 333 -3.77 -6.81 28.76
N THR A 334 -3.40 -5.56 28.98
CA THR A 334 -2.60 -5.19 30.15
C THR A 334 -3.58 -5.10 31.31
N LYS A 335 -3.65 -6.15 32.14
CA LYS A 335 -4.37 -6.07 33.41
C LYS A 335 -3.68 -5.00 34.27
N ILE A 336 -4.40 -3.92 34.58
CA ILE A 336 -4.02 -2.92 35.59
C ILE A 336 -4.36 -3.48 36.96
#